data_AF-A0A963WNA0-F1
#
_entry.id   AF-A0A963WNA0-F1
#
_cell.length_a   1.000
_cell.length_b   1.000
_cell.length_c   1.000
_cell.angle_alpha   90.00
_cell.angle_beta   90.00
_cell.angle_gamma   90.00
#
_symmetry.space_group_name_H-M   'P 1'
#
loop_
_entity.id
_entity.type
_entity.pdbx_description
1 polymer ?
#
loop_
_entity_poly.entity_id
_entity_poly.type
_entity_poly.pdbx_seq_one_letter_code
_entity_poly.pdbx_strand_id
1 'polypeptide(L)'
;KEKEIRQHGEYRTRRLVLAAWDRMDADGTFSALGLTGAAPTAARQPIQLPPLKQLPDDAWVRAAPSPQNDPLAALAAILKSLDGPAPVRTVRLTAAFILEPHLLTPLLPPEDKAQWRRLVGQEAEPRTGNVVGFAARTTPGWKTAVTNHRGNGRLIEDRAAGTWAPGTGLDGFYTAGWPEGRAAFVTNALRHLDINTTANATPDEVRDLIDDAATG
;
A
#
# COMPACT_ATOMS: atom_id res chain seq x y z
N LYS A 1 -26.87 -1.29 9.28
CA LYS A 1 -25.65 -2.09 8.99
C LYS A 1 -25.88 -3.59 9.18
N GLU A 2 -26.53 -4.09 10.23
CA GLU A 2 -26.75 -5.55 10.43
C GLU A 2 -27.75 -6.24 9.48
N LYS A 3 -28.66 -5.50 8.84
CA LYS A 3 -29.76 -6.08 8.06
C LYS A 3 -29.32 -6.68 6.71
N GLU A 4 -28.21 -6.21 6.14
CA GLU A 4 -27.71 -6.66 4.83
C GLU A 4 -26.86 -7.93 4.91
N ILE A 5 -26.12 -8.12 6.01
CA ILE A 5 -25.29 -9.32 6.28
C ILE A 5 -26.16 -10.58 6.29
N ARG A 6 -27.36 -10.48 6.88
CA ARG A 6 -28.30 -11.61 6.98
C ARG A 6 -28.93 -12.03 5.65
N GLN A 7 -28.96 -11.16 4.64
CA GLN A 7 -29.71 -11.43 3.41
C GLN A 7 -28.83 -11.78 2.21
N HIS A 8 -27.59 -11.28 2.16
CA HIS A 8 -26.76 -11.40 0.97
C HIS A 8 -25.33 -11.92 1.22
N GLY A 9 -24.91 -12.14 2.46
CA GLY A 9 -23.58 -12.69 2.78
C GLY A 9 -22.40 -11.76 2.45
N GLU A 10 -22.62 -10.67 1.70
CA GLU A 10 -21.59 -9.72 1.25
C GLU A 10 -22.18 -8.29 1.14
N TYR A 11 -21.37 -7.28 1.46
CA TYR A 11 -21.73 -5.87 1.23
C TYR A 11 -21.69 -5.56 -0.27
N ARG A 12 -22.85 -5.34 -0.89
CA ARG A 12 -23.02 -5.01 -2.32
C ARG A 12 -22.26 -3.75 -2.75
N THR A 13 -22.03 -2.81 -1.83
CA THR A 13 -21.26 -1.57 -2.03
C THR A 13 -19.77 -1.84 -2.26
N ARG A 14 -19.24 -2.86 -1.59
CA ARG A 14 -17.83 -3.24 -1.61
C ARG A 14 -17.32 -3.59 -3.02
N ARG A 15 -18.09 -4.41 -3.75
CA ARG A 15 -17.78 -4.80 -5.13
C ARG A 15 -17.84 -3.64 -6.12
N LEU A 16 -18.73 -2.66 -5.88
CA LEU A 16 -18.94 -1.53 -6.78
C LEU A 16 -17.77 -0.54 -6.75
N VAL A 17 -17.18 -0.33 -5.58
CA VAL A 17 -16.09 0.62 -5.36
C VAL A 17 -14.78 0.10 -5.98
N LEU A 18 -14.58 -1.21 -5.92
CA LEU A 18 -13.46 -1.90 -6.53
C LEU A 18 -13.57 -1.99 -8.05
N ALA A 19 -14.78 -2.28 -8.55
CA ALA A 19 -15.08 -2.18 -9.98
C ALA A 19 -14.97 -0.72 -10.49
N ALA A 20 -15.22 0.27 -9.64
CA ALA A 20 -15.00 1.68 -9.97
C ALA A 20 -13.50 2.00 -10.09
N TRP A 21 -12.64 1.44 -9.24
CA TRP A 21 -11.19 1.58 -9.37
C TRP A 21 -10.66 0.95 -10.67
N ASP A 22 -11.07 -0.28 -10.97
CA ASP A 22 -10.71 -0.95 -12.23
C ASP A 22 -11.20 -0.15 -13.45
N ARG A 23 -12.39 0.46 -13.36
CA ARG A 23 -12.91 1.35 -14.39
C ARG A 23 -12.07 2.62 -14.52
N MET A 24 -11.70 3.25 -13.41
CA MET A 24 -10.89 4.48 -13.37
C MET A 24 -9.48 4.27 -13.94
N ASP A 25 -8.92 3.06 -13.82
CA ASP A 25 -7.69 2.67 -14.50
C ASP A 25 -7.94 2.52 -16.00
N ALA A 26 -8.96 1.73 -16.37
CA ALA A 26 -9.27 1.42 -17.76
C ALA A 26 -9.68 2.64 -18.61
N ASP A 27 -10.37 3.62 -18.02
CA ASP A 27 -10.86 4.82 -18.71
C ASP A 27 -9.95 6.04 -18.56
N GLY A 28 -8.82 5.90 -17.84
CA GLY A 28 -7.85 6.96 -17.64
C GLY A 28 -8.29 8.05 -16.66
N THR A 29 -9.33 7.83 -15.85
CA THR A 29 -9.80 8.78 -14.84
C THR A 29 -8.69 9.20 -13.87
N PHE A 30 -7.75 8.31 -13.50
CA PHE A 30 -6.61 8.72 -12.67
C PHE A 30 -5.75 9.80 -13.34
N SER A 31 -5.61 9.78 -14.66
CA SER A 31 -4.90 10.81 -15.42
C SER A 31 -5.71 12.10 -15.48
N ALA A 32 -7.02 12.01 -15.72
CA ALA A 32 -7.92 13.16 -15.71
C ALA A 32 -7.96 13.88 -14.35
N LEU A 33 -7.81 13.14 -13.24
CA LEU A 33 -7.72 13.68 -11.88
C LEU A 33 -6.32 14.19 -11.50
N GLY A 34 -5.35 14.15 -12.42
CA GLY A 34 -3.96 14.57 -12.13
C GLY A 34 -3.22 13.64 -11.16
N LEU A 35 -3.79 12.46 -10.86
CA LEU A 35 -3.24 11.47 -9.94
C LEU A 35 -2.15 10.63 -10.59
N THR A 36 -2.22 10.42 -11.92
CA THR A 36 -1.09 9.86 -12.67
C THR A 36 -0.17 10.99 -13.09
N GLY A 37 0.78 11.37 -12.25
CA GLY A 37 2.06 11.89 -12.74
C GLY A 37 2.08 13.14 -13.65
N ALA A 38 0.99 13.85 -13.90
CA ALA A 38 0.91 14.96 -14.86
C ALA A 38 0.61 16.29 -14.16
N ALA A 39 1.54 16.74 -13.32
CA ALA A 39 1.62 18.16 -12.97
C ALA A 39 2.47 18.86 -14.05
N PRO A 40 2.25 20.15 -14.36
CA PRO A 40 2.94 20.81 -15.46
C PRO A 40 4.45 20.90 -15.18
N THR A 41 5.23 20.25 -16.05
CA THR A 41 6.59 20.65 -16.51
C THR A 41 7.65 21.07 -15.48
N ALA A 42 7.54 20.70 -14.20
CA ALA A 42 8.72 20.58 -13.35
C ALA A 42 9.12 19.10 -13.40
N ALA A 43 10.26 18.81 -14.03
CA ALA A 43 10.76 17.46 -14.28
C ALA A 43 10.65 16.56 -13.05
N ARG A 44 9.60 15.72 -13.00
CA ARG A 44 9.50 14.64 -12.03
C ARG A 44 10.72 13.75 -12.27
N GLN A 45 11.65 13.75 -11.34
CA GLN A 45 12.80 12.87 -11.42
C GLN A 45 12.32 11.44 -11.17
N PRO A 46 12.78 10.45 -11.95
CA PRO A 46 12.47 9.05 -11.71
C PRO A 46 12.85 8.65 -10.29
N ILE A 47 12.17 7.65 -9.72
CA ILE A 47 12.48 7.18 -8.37
C ILE A 47 13.95 6.70 -8.31
N GLN A 48 14.79 7.46 -7.61
CA GLN A 48 16.21 7.17 -7.43
C GLN A 48 16.42 6.45 -6.09
N LEU A 49 16.29 5.14 -6.09
CA LEU A 49 16.72 4.24 -5.00
C LEU A 49 18.11 3.67 -5.33
N PRO A 50 18.89 3.15 -4.33
CA PRO A 50 20.13 2.44 -4.61
C PRO A 50 19.92 1.46 -5.76
N PRO A 51 20.84 1.43 -6.73
CA PRO A 51 20.51 1.50 -8.14
C PRO A 51 19.57 0.36 -8.52
N LEU A 52 18.28 0.69 -8.69
CA LEU A 52 17.24 -0.24 -9.10
C LEU A 52 17.67 -1.06 -10.33
N LYS A 53 18.47 -0.44 -11.21
CA LYS A 53 19.06 -1.06 -12.40
C LYS A 53 19.99 -2.24 -12.12
N GLN A 54 20.56 -2.35 -10.93
CA GLN A 54 21.41 -3.47 -10.50
C GLN A 54 20.61 -4.63 -9.93
N LEU A 55 19.37 -4.39 -9.52
CA LEU A 55 18.50 -5.45 -9.07
C LEU A 55 18.04 -6.28 -10.27
N PRO A 56 18.09 -7.62 -10.18
CA PRO A 56 17.53 -8.48 -11.21
C PRO A 56 16.02 -8.28 -11.33
N ASP A 57 15.48 -8.72 -12.45
CA ASP A 57 14.03 -8.81 -12.60
C ASP A 57 13.47 -9.75 -11.52
N ASP A 58 12.24 -9.48 -11.07
CA ASP A 58 11.56 -10.20 -9.99
C ASP A 58 12.27 -10.14 -8.61
N ALA A 59 13.24 -9.22 -8.42
CA ALA A 59 13.96 -9.07 -7.15
C ALA A 59 13.07 -8.86 -5.92
N TRP A 60 11.85 -8.36 -6.11
CA TRP A 60 10.86 -8.12 -5.06
C TRP A 60 9.63 -9.02 -5.19
N VAL A 61 9.68 -10.12 -5.94
CA VAL A 61 8.61 -11.12 -5.93
C VAL A 61 8.50 -11.78 -4.56
N ARG A 62 7.26 -11.98 -4.09
CA ARG A 62 7.00 -12.83 -2.92
C ARG A 62 7.01 -14.29 -3.36
N ALA A 63 8.01 -15.05 -2.92
CA ALA A 63 8.13 -16.47 -3.25
C ALA A 63 6.91 -17.30 -2.80
N ALA A 64 6.33 -16.96 -1.64
CA ALA A 64 5.10 -17.57 -1.12
C ALA A 64 4.28 -16.52 -0.35
N PRO A 65 3.32 -15.83 -1.00
CA PRO A 65 2.47 -14.85 -0.35
C PRO A 65 1.70 -15.46 0.83
N SER A 66 1.75 -14.80 1.98
CA SER A 66 1.10 -15.21 3.21
C SER A 66 0.27 -14.05 3.79
N PRO A 67 -1.08 -14.09 3.63
CA PRO A 67 -2.00 -13.14 4.26
C PRO A 67 -1.79 -12.92 5.77
N GLN A 68 -1.25 -13.93 6.45
CA GLN A 68 -1.02 -13.91 7.89
C GLN A 68 0.31 -13.23 8.28
N ASN A 69 1.37 -13.47 7.51
CA ASN A 69 2.73 -13.09 7.89
C ASN A 69 3.28 -11.89 7.10
N ASP A 70 2.86 -11.71 5.85
CA ASP A 70 3.33 -10.61 5.00
C ASP A 70 3.05 -9.22 5.61
N PRO A 71 1.88 -8.97 6.26
CA PRO A 71 1.64 -7.71 6.96
C PRO A 71 2.66 -7.38 8.04
N LEU A 72 3.22 -8.39 8.72
CA LEU A 72 4.21 -8.21 9.78
C LEU A 72 5.53 -7.68 9.21
N ALA A 73 6.00 -8.29 8.12
CA ALA A 73 7.22 -7.87 7.43
C ALA A 73 7.05 -6.52 6.73
N ALA A 74 5.90 -6.29 6.08
CA ALA A 74 5.58 -5.03 5.42
C ALA A 74 5.56 -3.87 6.43
N LEU A 75 4.86 -4.03 7.57
CA LEU A 75 4.80 -2.99 8.59
C LEU A 75 6.18 -2.70 9.22
N ALA A 76 6.98 -3.74 9.47
CA ALA A 76 8.36 -3.55 9.95
C ALA A 76 9.20 -2.73 8.96
N ALA A 77 9.13 -3.05 7.66
CA ALA A 77 9.85 -2.35 6.62
C ALA A 77 9.42 -0.88 6.50
N ILE A 78 8.12 -0.60 6.59
CA ILE A 78 7.61 0.79 6.57
C ILE A 78 8.12 1.55 7.79
N LEU A 79 8.00 0.99 9.01
CA LEU A 79 8.44 1.66 10.23
C LEU A 79 9.93 2.00 10.18
N LYS A 80 10.77 1.08 9.68
CA LYS A 80 12.19 1.32 9.46
C LYS A 80 12.49 2.43 8.45
N SER A 81 11.60 2.68 7.49
CA SER A 81 11.78 3.72 6.48
C SER A 81 11.28 5.10 6.93
N LEU A 82 10.72 5.23 8.13
CA LEU A 82 10.24 6.51 8.65
C LEU A 82 11.36 7.29 9.33
N ASP A 83 11.55 8.56 8.94
CA ASP A 83 12.47 9.49 9.59
C ASP A 83 11.89 10.13 10.88
N GLY A 84 10.66 9.76 11.26
CA GLY A 84 9.94 10.30 12.42
C GLY A 84 8.47 9.85 12.45
N PRO A 85 7.65 10.45 13.33
CA PRO A 85 6.21 10.18 13.37
C PRO A 85 5.54 10.48 12.02
N ALA A 86 4.78 9.52 11.50
CA ALA A 86 4.02 9.64 10.26
C ALA A 86 2.53 9.44 10.53
N PRO A 87 1.63 10.12 9.79
CA PRO A 87 0.20 9.89 9.89
C PRO A 87 -0.13 8.41 9.68
N VAL A 88 -1.00 7.86 10.54
CA VAL A 88 -1.39 6.45 10.48
C VAL A 88 -1.98 6.09 9.10
N ARG A 89 -2.73 7.02 8.52
CA ARG A 89 -3.29 6.90 7.15
C ARG A 89 -2.21 6.68 6.10
N THR A 90 -1.10 7.42 6.18
CA THR A 90 0.03 7.27 5.25
C THR A 90 0.67 5.90 5.40
N VAL A 91 0.93 5.45 6.63
CA VAL A 91 1.53 4.11 6.88
C VAL A 91 0.63 2.99 6.33
N ARG A 92 -0.69 3.09 6.54
CA ARG A 92 -1.67 2.11 6.03
C ARG A 92 -1.76 2.11 4.51
N LEU A 93 -1.77 3.28 3.89
CA LEU A 93 -1.78 3.41 2.43
C LEU A 93 -0.50 2.81 1.82
N THR A 94 0.66 3.08 2.41
CA THR A 94 1.94 2.46 2.01
C THR A 94 1.85 0.94 2.12
N ALA A 95 1.32 0.41 3.23
CA ALA A 95 1.14 -1.03 3.40
C ALA A 95 0.21 -1.65 2.36
N ALA A 96 -0.89 -0.97 1.99
CA ALA A 96 -1.80 -1.43 0.94
C ALA A 96 -1.07 -1.59 -0.40
N PHE A 97 -0.27 -0.61 -0.80
CA PHE A 97 0.50 -0.68 -2.05
C PHE A 97 1.64 -1.71 -2.01
N ILE A 98 2.29 -1.91 -0.87
CA ILE A 98 3.31 -2.96 -0.71
C ILE A 98 2.69 -4.36 -0.82
N LEU A 99 1.55 -4.57 -0.15
CA LEU A 99 0.89 -5.87 -0.06
C LEU A 99 0.14 -6.20 -1.36
N GLU A 100 -0.41 -5.19 -2.04
CA GLU A 100 -1.19 -5.34 -3.28
C GLU A 100 -0.66 -4.40 -4.36
N PRO A 101 0.48 -4.75 -5.00
CA PRO A 101 1.25 -3.87 -5.87
C PRO A 101 0.53 -3.33 -7.09
N HIS A 102 -0.40 -4.11 -7.64
CA HIS A 102 -1.25 -3.72 -8.78
C HIS A 102 -2.03 -2.42 -8.52
N LEU A 103 -2.30 -2.07 -7.25
CA LEU A 103 -2.99 -0.83 -6.91
C LEU A 103 -2.13 0.42 -7.15
N LEU A 104 -0.79 0.30 -7.03
CA LEU A 104 0.13 1.41 -7.27
C LEU A 104 0.44 1.56 -8.77
N THR A 105 0.53 0.44 -9.50
CA THR A 105 0.89 0.39 -10.92
C THR A 105 0.20 1.44 -11.80
N PRO A 106 -1.13 1.65 -11.74
CA PRO A 106 -1.77 2.63 -12.61
C PRO A 106 -1.44 4.09 -12.27
N LEU A 107 -1.07 4.36 -11.01
CA LEU A 107 -0.74 5.69 -10.50
C LEU A 107 0.67 6.16 -10.87
N LEU A 108 1.54 5.23 -11.28
CA LEU A 108 2.94 5.52 -11.60
C LEU A 108 3.11 6.11 -13.00
N PRO A 109 4.06 7.05 -13.19
CA PRO A 109 4.48 7.48 -14.52
C PRO A 109 5.12 6.32 -15.29
N PRO A 110 5.21 6.39 -16.64
CA PRO A 110 5.61 5.24 -17.47
C PRO A 110 6.92 4.57 -17.10
N GLU A 111 7.96 5.35 -16.75
CA GLU A 111 9.28 4.82 -16.36
C GLU A 111 9.22 4.07 -15.02
N ASP A 112 8.64 4.69 -14.00
CA ASP A 112 8.47 4.07 -12.68
C ASP A 112 7.55 2.85 -12.76
N LYS A 113 6.51 2.90 -13.60
CA LYS A 113 5.61 1.78 -13.87
C LYS A 113 6.37 0.58 -14.44
N ALA A 114 7.27 0.81 -15.39
CA ALA A 114 8.10 -0.24 -15.97
C ALA A 114 9.08 -0.83 -14.94
N GLN A 115 9.73 0.01 -14.13
CA GLN A 115 10.62 -0.46 -13.05
C GLN A 115 9.85 -1.25 -11.98
N TRP A 116 8.68 -0.76 -11.57
CA TRP A 116 7.81 -1.42 -10.59
C TRP A 116 7.41 -2.82 -11.06
N ARG A 117 6.89 -2.94 -12.29
CA ARG A 117 6.53 -4.22 -12.89
C ARG A 117 7.72 -5.18 -13.00
N ARG A 118 8.88 -4.67 -13.44
CA ARG A 118 10.10 -5.47 -13.57
C ARG A 118 10.56 -6.07 -12.23
N LEU A 119 10.50 -5.30 -11.14
CA LEU A 119 11.01 -5.74 -9.83
C LEU A 119 9.98 -6.56 -9.05
N VAL A 120 8.69 -6.24 -9.17
CA VAL A 120 7.61 -6.89 -8.41
C VAL A 120 7.01 -8.09 -9.14
N GLY A 121 7.16 -8.15 -10.45
CA GLY A 121 6.65 -9.23 -11.28
C GLY A 121 5.13 -9.26 -11.37
N GLN A 122 4.57 -10.47 -11.44
CA GLN A 122 3.13 -10.70 -11.69
C GLN A 122 2.18 -9.99 -10.70
N GLU A 123 2.62 -9.71 -9.47
CA GLU A 123 1.76 -9.03 -8.48
C GLU A 123 1.51 -7.54 -8.79
N ALA A 124 2.31 -6.95 -9.68
CA ALA A 124 2.12 -5.58 -10.17
C ALA A 124 1.18 -5.50 -11.38
N GLU A 125 0.82 -6.61 -12.00
CA GLU A 125 -0.08 -6.57 -13.16
C GLU A 125 -1.56 -6.44 -12.75
N PRO A 126 -2.38 -5.75 -13.57
CA PRO A 126 -3.81 -5.72 -13.39
C PRO A 126 -4.33 -7.15 -13.38
N ARG A 127 -4.96 -7.51 -12.29
CA ARG A 127 -5.52 -8.84 -12.15
C ARG A 127 -6.94 -8.82 -12.75
N THR A 128 -7.32 -9.86 -13.50
CA THR A 128 -8.67 -9.98 -14.08
C THR A 128 -9.72 -10.16 -12.97
N GLY A 129 -10.62 -9.18 -12.80
CA GLY A 129 -11.79 -9.23 -11.89
C GLY A 129 -11.53 -8.97 -10.39
N ASN A 130 -10.49 -8.23 -10.01
CA ASN A 130 -9.62 -8.74 -8.95
C ASN A 130 -9.23 -7.81 -7.78
N VAL A 131 -9.89 -6.67 -7.58
CA VAL A 131 -9.74 -5.99 -6.28
C VAL A 131 -10.67 -6.61 -5.23
N VAL A 132 -11.68 -7.42 -5.63
CA VAL A 132 -12.76 -7.98 -4.76
C VAL A 132 -12.27 -8.87 -3.61
N GLY A 133 -11.01 -9.32 -3.65
CA GLY A 133 -10.38 -10.09 -2.57
C GLY A 133 -9.38 -9.32 -1.70
N PHE A 134 -9.22 -8.01 -1.87
CA PHE A 134 -8.20 -7.20 -1.18
C PHE A 134 -8.28 -7.33 0.35
N ALA A 135 -9.36 -6.88 0.99
CA ALA A 135 -9.43 -6.98 2.45
C ALA A 135 -9.52 -8.44 2.95
N ALA A 136 -9.97 -9.39 2.12
CA ALA A 136 -9.92 -10.81 2.50
C ALA A 136 -8.48 -11.34 2.60
N ARG A 137 -7.55 -10.78 1.82
CA ARG A 137 -6.14 -11.19 1.78
C ARG A 137 -5.23 -10.37 2.70
N THR A 138 -5.59 -9.12 3.01
CA THR A 138 -4.70 -8.23 3.80
C THR A 138 -5.16 -8.06 5.25
N THR A 139 -6.47 -8.04 5.52
CA THR A 139 -7.02 -7.77 6.87
C THR A 139 -6.68 -8.83 7.93
N PRO A 140 -6.66 -10.15 7.65
CA PRO A 140 -6.45 -11.16 8.69
C PRO A 140 -5.11 -11.03 9.42
N GLY A 141 -4.01 -10.78 8.70
CA GLY A 141 -2.67 -10.60 9.28
C GLY A 141 -2.40 -9.18 9.76
N TRP A 142 -3.09 -8.16 9.23
CA TRP A 142 -2.80 -6.75 9.54
C TRP A 142 -3.02 -6.39 11.01
N LYS A 143 -4.17 -6.74 11.58
CA LYS A 143 -4.45 -6.45 13.01
C LYS A 143 -3.43 -7.13 13.92
N THR A 144 -3.05 -8.36 13.59
CA THR A 144 -2.03 -9.12 14.31
C THR A 144 -0.67 -8.45 14.21
N ALA A 145 -0.28 -7.96 13.03
CA ALA A 145 0.98 -7.26 12.82
C ALA A 145 1.08 -5.96 13.63
N VAL A 146 0.03 -5.13 13.62
CA VAL A 146 -0.03 -3.90 14.43
C VAL A 146 0.07 -4.23 15.91
N THR A 147 -0.73 -5.19 16.39
CA THR A 147 -0.72 -5.62 17.80
C THR A 147 0.67 -6.14 18.20
N ASN A 148 1.32 -6.94 17.35
CA ASN A 148 2.64 -7.49 17.62
C ASN A 148 3.71 -6.38 17.70
N HIS A 149 3.79 -5.49 16.71
CA HIS A 149 4.80 -4.43 16.71
C HIS A 149 4.58 -3.43 17.85
N ARG A 150 3.32 -3.05 18.12
CA ARG A 150 2.97 -2.17 19.24
C ARG A 150 3.30 -2.83 20.59
N GLY A 151 2.90 -4.08 20.80
CA GLY A 151 3.15 -4.83 22.03
C GLY A 151 4.63 -5.10 22.33
N ASN A 152 5.48 -5.12 21.30
CA ASN A 152 6.94 -5.28 21.43
C ASN A 152 7.69 -3.93 21.44
N GLY A 153 6.99 -2.79 21.48
CA GLY A 153 7.60 -1.46 21.51
C GLY A 153 8.24 -1.01 20.20
N ARG A 154 8.03 -1.74 19.09
CA ARG A 154 8.57 -1.44 17.75
C ARG A 154 7.73 -0.40 16.99
N LEU A 155 6.47 -0.27 17.35
CA LEU A 155 5.55 0.75 16.86
C LEU A 155 5.11 1.61 18.04
N ILE A 156 5.41 2.90 17.98
CA ILE A 156 4.95 3.89 18.95
C ILE A 156 3.75 4.61 18.36
N GLU A 157 2.61 4.56 19.05
CA GLU A 157 1.38 5.21 18.62
C GLU A 157 1.11 6.45 19.48
N ASP A 158 0.99 7.61 18.82
CA ASP A 158 0.40 8.81 19.41
C ASP A 158 -1.03 8.94 18.90
N ARG A 159 -1.99 8.67 19.77
CA ARG A 159 -3.43 8.74 19.44
C ARG A 159 -3.94 10.15 19.35
N ALA A 160 -3.34 11.10 20.07
CA ALA A 160 -3.75 12.50 20.02
C ALA A 160 -3.30 13.15 18.71
N ALA A 161 -2.09 12.83 18.25
CA ALA A 161 -1.55 13.29 16.98
C ALA A 161 -2.02 12.45 15.78
N GLY A 162 -2.55 11.23 16.00
CA GLY A 162 -2.94 10.32 14.92
C GLY A 162 -1.76 9.81 14.10
N THR A 163 -0.62 9.57 14.77
CA THR A 163 0.65 9.19 14.12
C THR A 163 1.24 7.90 14.69
N TRP A 164 1.96 7.18 13.84
CA TRP A 164 2.85 6.09 14.24
C TRP A 164 4.30 6.48 14.00
N ALA A 165 5.18 6.05 14.90
CA ALA A 165 6.62 6.26 14.81
C ALA A 165 7.37 4.93 15.01
N PRO A 166 8.59 4.79 14.47
CA PRO A 166 9.45 3.67 14.78
C PRO A 166 9.81 3.67 16.27
N GLY A 167 9.77 2.49 16.88
CA GLY A 167 10.26 2.26 18.23
C GLY A 167 11.49 1.36 18.26
N THR A 168 11.90 0.93 19.44
CA THR A 168 13.11 0.13 19.62
C THR A 168 12.90 -1.32 19.15
N GLY A 169 13.97 -2.00 18.73
CA GLY A 169 13.93 -3.42 18.40
C GLY A 169 13.42 -3.75 16.99
N LEU A 170 13.25 -2.75 16.11
CA LEU A 170 12.99 -2.96 14.68
C LEU A 170 14.18 -3.61 13.97
N ASP A 171 15.42 -3.32 14.39
CA ASP A 171 16.64 -3.87 13.79
C ASP A 171 16.74 -5.40 13.89
N GLY A 172 16.11 -5.98 14.92
CA GLY A 172 16.02 -7.44 15.08
C GLY A 172 15.07 -8.12 14.10
N PHE A 173 14.32 -7.37 13.29
CA PHE A 173 13.40 -7.91 12.30
C PHE A 173 14.05 -7.91 10.92
N TYR A 174 14.22 -9.07 10.28
CA TYR A 174 14.78 -9.13 8.94
C TYR A 174 13.76 -8.67 7.90
N THR A 175 14.07 -7.62 7.15
CA THR A 175 13.18 -6.99 6.15
C THR A 175 13.75 -6.95 4.74
N ALA A 176 14.98 -7.41 4.54
CA ALA A 176 15.65 -7.32 3.25
C ALA A 176 14.93 -8.16 2.18
N GLY A 177 14.95 -7.67 0.94
CA GLY A 177 14.23 -8.23 -0.19
C GLY A 177 12.94 -7.46 -0.48
N TRP A 178 11.83 -8.19 -0.70
CA TRP A 178 10.57 -7.58 -1.11
C TRP A 178 9.98 -6.56 -0.13
N PRO A 179 10.02 -6.72 1.22
CA PRO A 179 9.36 -5.77 2.12
C PRO A 179 10.03 -4.41 2.06
N GLU A 180 11.35 -4.37 2.23
CA GLU A 180 12.15 -3.14 2.25
C GLU A 180 12.21 -2.48 0.87
N GLY A 181 12.42 -3.26 -0.20
CA GLY A 181 12.45 -2.74 -1.56
C GLY A 181 11.13 -2.08 -1.97
N ARG A 182 10.00 -2.76 -1.72
CA ARG A 182 8.67 -2.20 -2.00
C ARG A 182 8.36 -1.00 -1.11
N ALA A 183 8.71 -1.03 0.18
CA ALA A 183 8.49 0.09 1.10
C ALA A 183 9.22 1.36 0.63
N ALA A 184 10.48 1.22 0.23
CA ALA A 184 11.27 2.34 -0.26
C ALA A 184 10.70 2.91 -1.57
N PHE A 185 10.28 2.04 -2.50
CA PHE A 185 9.68 2.46 -3.78
C PHE A 185 8.34 3.19 -3.57
N VAL A 186 7.43 2.59 -2.81
CA VAL A 186 6.09 3.14 -2.55
C VAL A 186 6.18 4.46 -1.80
N THR A 187 7.05 4.55 -0.79
CA THR A 187 7.25 5.80 -0.03
C THR A 187 7.76 6.91 -0.93
N ASN A 188 8.69 6.60 -1.85
CA ASN A 188 9.18 7.56 -2.83
C ASN A 188 8.07 7.98 -3.81
N ALA A 189 7.34 7.03 -4.38
CA ALA A 189 6.20 7.30 -5.26
C ALA A 189 5.14 8.20 -4.58
N LEU A 190 4.80 7.90 -3.31
CA LEU A 190 3.83 8.68 -2.54
C LEU A 190 4.29 10.11 -2.24
N ARG A 191 5.60 10.38 -2.07
CA ARG A 191 6.09 11.77 -1.93
C ARG A 191 5.85 12.61 -3.18
N HIS A 192 5.78 11.96 -4.34
CA HIS A 192 5.55 12.62 -5.61
C HIS A 192 4.06 12.64 -6.00
N LEU A 193 3.22 11.83 -5.36
CA LEU A 193 1.76 11.86 -5.53
C LEU A 193 1.16 12.82 -4.50
N ASP A 194 0.10 13.55 -4.87
CA ASP A 194 -0.66 14.29 -3.87
C ASP A 194 -1.44 13.29 -3.00
N ILE A 195 -0.85 12.89 -1.88
CA ILE A 195 -1.40 11.90 -0.95
C ILE A 195 -2.83 12.24 -0.53
N ASN A 196 -3.19 13.52 -0.37
CA ASN A 196 -4.54 13.88 0.05
C ASN A 196 -5.54 13.63 -1.07
N THR A 197 -5.19 13.99 -2.31
CA THR A 197 -6.01 13.72 -3.49
C THR A 197 -6.07 12.22 -3.79
N THR A 198 -4.95 11.49 -3.67
CA THR A 198 -4.88 10.03 -3.86
C THR A 198 -5.69 9.29 -2.80
N ALA A 199 -5.59 9.70 -1.53
CA ALA A 199 -6.31 9.08 -0.41
C ALA A 199 -7.83 9.35 -0.48
N ASN A 200 -8.22 10.50 -1.05
CA ASN A 200 -9.62 10.85 -1.32
C ASN A 200 -10.14 10.21 -2.61
N ALA A 201 -9.27 9.77 -3.52
CA ALA A 201 -9.63 9.03 -4.72
C ALA A 201 -9.58 7.50 -4.53
N THR A 202 -8.92 7.00 -3.47
CA THR A 202 -8.80 5.56 -3.18
C THR A 202 -10.17 4.94 -2.91
N PRO A 203 -10.41 3.66 -3.21
CA PRO A 203 -11.71 3.02 -3.01
C PRO A 203 -12.13 3.10 -1.55
N ASP A 204 -13.43 3.21 -1.26
CA ASP A 204 -14.00 3.10 0.08
C ASP A 204 -13.52 1.87 0.85
N GLU A 205 -13.09 0.77 0.22
CA GLU A 205 -12.49 -0.38 0.93
C GLU A 205 -11.03 -0.12 1.38
N VAL A 206 -10.29 0.72 0.65
CA VAL A 206 -8.98 1.22 1.07
C VAL A 206 -9.16 2.35 2.09
N ARG A 207 -10.23 3.15 1.99
CA ARG A 207 -10.61 4.12 3.04
C ARG A 207 -11.13 3.43 4.31
N ASP A 208 -11.95 2.39 4.19
CA ASP A 208 -12.42 1.54 5.28
C ASP A 208 -11.24 0.73 5.85
N LEU A 209 -10.21 0.35 5.09
CA LEU A 209 -8.96 -0.16 5.69
C LEU A 209 -8.21 0.94 6.45
N ILE A 210 -8.16 2.16 5.91
CA ILE A 210 -7.60 3.33 6.59
C ILE A 210 -8.40 3.64 7.87
N ASP A 211 -9.72 3.42 7.89
CA ASP A 211 -10.70 3.84 8.91
C ASP A 211 -11.11 2.73 9.90
N ASP A 212 -11.40 1.49 9.50
CA ASP A 212 -11.68 0.34 10.40
C ASP A 212 -10.47 -0.03 11.25
N ALA A 213 -9.27 0.25 10.75
CA ALA A 213 -8.06 0.14 11.55
C ALA A 213 -7.94 1.30 12.58
N ALA A 214 -8.76 2.36 12.53
CA ALA A 214 -8.82 3.40 13.58
C ALA A 214 -9.41 2.88 14.91
N THR A 215 -10.02 1.69 14.89
CA THR A 215 -10.63 1.03 16.06
C THR A 215 -9.80 -0.14 16.63
N GLY A 216 -8.53 -0.31 16.21
CA GLY A 216 -7.63 -1.40 16.64
C GLY A 216 -6.28 -0.98 17.23
#